data_AF-A0A5N6E9B0-F1
#
_entry.id   AF-A0A5N6E9B0-F1
#
_cell.length_a   1.000
_cell.length_b   1.000
_cell.length_c   1.000
_cell.angle_alpha   90.00
_cell.angle_beta   90.00
_cell.angle_gamma   90.00
#
_symmetry.space_group_name_H-M   'P 1'
#
loop_
_entity.id
_entity.type
_entity.pdbx_description
1 polymer ?
#
loop_
_entity_poly.entity_id
_entity_poly.type
_entity_poly.pdbx_seq_one_letter_code
_entity_poly.pdbx_strand_id
1 'polypeptide(L)'
;MASIQGRIYDDIYSPGALRQPPHVRTTRARALAAELETAMQRAQDIHDHYEASKGHVLGLDYHEIARRSDRVIGLSLLTLIYRSISPKELSTSVFC
;
A
#
# COMPACT_ATOMS: atom_id res chain seq x y z
N MET A 1 -8.77 2.06 1.88
CA MET A 1 -7.80 0.94 1.86
C MET A 1 -8.37 -0.33 1.21
N ALA A 2 -9.56 -0.82 1.62
CA ALA A 2 -10.13 -2.09 1.11
C ALA A 2 -10.23 -2.22 -0.43
N SER A 3 -10.64 -1.16 -1.13
CA SER A 3 -10.70 -1.17 -2.62
C SER A 3 -9.31 -1.36 -3.26
N ILE A 4 -8.27 -0.73 -2.71
CA ILE A 4 -6.89 -0.90 -3.17
C ILE A 4 -6.41 -2.33 -2.94
N GLN A 5 -6.77 -2.94 -1.79
CA GLN A 5 -6.41 -4.32 -1.49
C GLN A 5 -7.00 -5.33 -2.51
N GLY A 6 -8.26 -5.15 -2.91
CA GLY A 6 -8.88 -5.96 -3.96
C GLY A 6 -8.13 -5.82 -5.29
N ARG A 7 -7.80 -4.59 -5.68
CA ARG A 7 -7.06 -4.31 -6.91
C ARG A 7 -5.62 -4.83 -6.90
N ILE A 8 -4.94 -4.83 -5.76
CA ILE A 8 -3.63 -5.49 -5.63
C ILE A 8 -3.77 -6.97 -5.99
N TYR A 9 -4.82 -7.66 -5.54
CA TYR A 9 -5.06 -9.03 -5.98
C TYR A 9 -5.37 -9.09 -7.47
N ASP A 10 -6.37 -8.35 -7.95
CA ASP A 10 -6.86 -8.46 -9.33
C ASP A 10 -5.79 -8.10 -10.37
N ASP A 11 -5.04 -7.03 -10.15
CA ASP A 11 -4.10 -6.46 -11.12
C ASP A 11 -2.69 -7.06 -11.06
N ILE A 12 -2.32 -7.66 -9.92
CA ILE A 12 -0.95 -8.15 -9.67
C ILE A 12 -0.89 -9.67 -9.45
N TYR A 13 -1.77 -10.23 -8.60
CA TYR A 13 -1.63 -11.59 -8.11
C TYR A 13 -2.68 -12.59 -8.62
N SER A 14 -3.74 -12.12 -9.27
CA SER A 14 -4.79 -12.98 -9.80
C SER A 14 -4.24 -13.90 -10.91
N PRO A 15 -4.85 -15.08 -11.16
CA PRO A 15 -4.47 -15.93 -12.29
C PRO A 15 -4.54 -15.21 -13.65
N GLY A 16 -5.41 -14.20 -13.78
CA GLY A 16 -5.48 -13.34 -14.95
C GLY A 16 -4.25 -12.45 -15.07
N ALA A 17 -3.87 -11.76 -13.99
CA ALA A 17 -2.71 -10.88 -13.94
C ALA A 17 -1.39 -11.63 -14.14
N LEU A 18 -1.26 -12.84 -13.60
CA LEU A 18 -0.05 -13.64 -13.75
C LEU A 18 0.20 -14.12 -15.18
N ARG A 19 -0.85 -14.23 -16.01
CA ARG A 19 -0.76 -14.55 -17.44
C ARG A 19 -0.39 -13.35 -18.32
N GLN A 20 -0.45 -12.13 -17.78
CA GLN A 20 -0.08 -10.92 -18.51
C GLN A 20 1.45 -10.79 -18.61
N PRO A 21 1.96 -10.08 -19.63
CA PRO A 21 3.38 -9.79 -19.73
C PRO A 21 3.92 -9.09 -18.46
N PRO A 22 5.17 -9.38 -18.04
CA PRO A 22 5.75 -8.79 -16.82
C PRO A 22 5.76 -7.26 -16.77
N HIS A 23 5.93 -6.61 -17.93
CA HIS A 23 5.93 -5.15 -18.02
C HIS A 23 4.55 -4.55 -17.71
N VAL A 24 3.45 -5.21 -18.11
CA VAL A 24 2.09 -4.76 -17.81
C VAL A 24 1.86 -4.78 -16.31
N ARG A 25 2.20 -5.91 -15.67
CA ARG A 25 2.08 -6.07 -14.21
C ARG A 25 2.96 -5.06 -13.46
N THR A 26 4.18 -4.82 -13.93
CA THR A 26 5.09 -3.83 -13.34
C THR A 26 4.52 -2.41 -13.40
N THR A 27 3.94 -2.02 -14.55
CA THR A 27 3.31 -0.70 -14.70
C THR A 27 2.11 -0.56 -13.75
N ARG A 28 1.26 -1.58 -13.65
CA ARG A 28 0.12 -1.60 -12.72
C ARG A 28 0.56 -1.53 -11.27
N ALA A 29 1.60 -2.30 -10.90
CA ALA A 29 2.17 -2.28 -9.56
C ALA A 29 2.67 -0.89 -9.17
N ARG A 30 3.41 -0.21 -10.05
CA ARG A 30 3.87 1.17 -9.79
C ARG A 30 2.71 2.17 -9.64
N ALA A 31 1.68 2.04 -10.47
CA ALA A 31 0.49 2.89 -10.36
C ALA A 31 -0.24 2.67 -9.02
N LEU A 32 -0.41 1.41 -8.60
CA LEU A 32 -1.02 1.06 -7.32
C LEU A 32 -0.19 1.52 -6.12
N ALA A 33 1.15 1.48 -6.22
CA ALA A 33 2.04 2.00 -5.18
C ALA A 33 1.82 3.51 -4.97
N ALA A 34 1.84 4.29 -6.04
CA ALA A 34 1.63 5.75 -5.98
C ALA A 34 0.24 6.10 -5.43
N GLU A 35 -0.79 5.36 -5.84
CA GLU A 35 -2.15 5.54 -5.32
C GLU A 35 -2.23 5.23 -3.82
N LEU A 36 -1.60 4.13 -3.38
CA LEU A 36 -1.57 3.74 -1.98
C LEU A 36 -0.79 4.75 -1.12
N GLU A 37 0.36 5.22 -1.58
CA GLU A 37 1.14 6.27 -0.90
C GLU A 37 0.31 7.55 -0.72
N THR A 38 -0.42 7.95 -1.77
CA THR A 38 -1.36 9.09 -1.70
C THR A 38 -2.48 8.85 -0.68
N ALA A 39 -3.05 7.65 -0.66
CA ALA A 39 -4.09 7.28 0.30
C ALA A 39 -3.56 7.25 1.75
N MET A 40 -2.34 6.77 1.96
CA MET A 40 -1.66 6.78 3.26
C MET A 40 -1.42 8.21 3.74
N GLN A 41 -0.98 9.11 2.87
CA GLN A 41 -0.80 10.52 3.23
C GLN A 41 -2.13 11.16 3.64
N ARG A 42 -3.20 10.94 2.88
CA ARG A 42 -4.54 11.46 3.24
C ARG A 42 -5.05 10.91 4.57
N ALA A 43 -4.84 9.62 4.84
CA ALA A 43 -5.21 9.02 6.12
C ALA A 43 -4.41 9.66 7.27
N GLN A 44 -3.11 9.89 7.06
CA GLN A 44 -2.25 10.56 8.02
C GLN A 44 -2.74 11.99 8.32
N ASP A 45 -3.11 12.75 7.30
CA ASP A 45 -3.66 14.11 7.45
C ASP A 45 -4.98 14.11 8.24
N ILE A 46 -5.85 13.11 8.00
CA ILE A 46 -7.10 12.93 8.75
C ILE A 46 -6.82 12.65 10.23
N HIS A 47 -5.87 11.78 10.54
CA HIS A 47 -5.47 11.49 11.91
C HIS A 47 -4.90 12.72 12.61
N ASP A 48 -4.07 13.51 11.93
CA ASP A 48 -3.49 14.72 12.50
C ASP A 48 -4.56 15.80 12.74
N HIS A 49 -5.55 15.92 11.84
CA HIS A 49 -6.69 16.80 12.05
C HIS A 49 -7.57 16.35 13.23
N TYR A 50 -7.80 15.04 13.37
CA TYR A 50 -8.57 14.49 14.48
C TYR A 50 -7.89 14.77 15.83
N GLU A 51 -6.58 14.54 15.95
CA GLU A 51 -5.80 14.88 17.15
C GLU A 51 -5.83 16.37 17.48
N ALA A 52 -5.80 17.24 16.47
CA ALA A 52 -5.92 18.68 16.67
C ALA A 52 -7.33 19.10 17.13
N SER A 53 -8.36 18.32 16.78
CA SER A 53 -9.73 18.54 17.21
C SER A 53 -9.91 18.05 18.66
N LYS A 54 -10.32 18.94 19.58
CA LYS A 54 -10.50 18.60 21.01
C LYS A 54 -11.59 17.55 21.30
N GLY A 55 -12.22 16.99 20.27
CA GLY A 55 -13.28 15.99 20.36
C GLY A 55 -12.72 14.58 20.24
N HIS A 56 -12.10 14.06 21.30
CA HIS A 56 -11.71 12.65 21.39
C HIS A 56 -12.94 11.75 21.63
N VAL A 57 -13.90 11.76 20.70
CA VAL A 57 -15.16 11.00 20.81
C VAL A 57 -14.90 9.50 21.02
N LEU A 58 -13.81 8.98 20.45
CA LEU A 58 -13.38 7.59 20.58
C LEU A 58 -12.34 7.35 21.70
N GLY A 59 -11.87 8.39 22.39
CA GLY A 59 -10.73 8.32 23.31
C GLY A 59 -9.38 8.28 22.58
N LEU A 60 -8.33 8.78 23.25
CA LEU A 60 -6.97 8.91 22.68
C LEU A 60 -6.37 7.54 22.29
N ASP A 61 -6.50 6.55 23.15
CA ASP A 61 -5.89 5.22 22.95
C ASP A 61 -6.44 4.51 21.71
N TYR A 62 -7.75 4.58 21.47
CA TYR A 62 -8.37 3.95 20.30
C TYR A 62 -7.96 4.63 19.00
N HIS A 63 -7.85 5.96 19.00
CA HIS A 63 -7.41 6.69 17.81
C HIS A 63 -5.95 6.35 17.47
N GLU A 64 -5.07 6.26 18.48
CA GLU A 64 -3.68 5.90 18.26
C GLU A 64 -3.54 4.46 17.72
N ILE A 65 -4.32 3.52 18.24
CA ILE A 65 -4.37 2.15 17.69
C ILE A 65 -4.78 2.18 16.23
N ALA A 66 -5.88 2.87 15.88
CA ALA A 66 -6.34 2.97 14.50
C ALA A 66 -5.28 3.57 13.57
N ARG A 67 -4.65 4.67 13.98
CA ARG A 67 -3.56 5.33 13.22
C ARG A 67 -2.39 4.40 12.96
N ARG A 68 -1.95 3.67 13.99
CA ARG A 68 -0.85 2.70 13.85
C ARG A 68 -1.25 1.53 12.97
N SER A 69 -2.46 1.00 13.12
CA SER A 69 -3.00 -0.08 12.28
C SER A 69 -3.04 0.30 10.80
N ASP A 70 -3.56 1.48 10.47
CA ASP A 70 -3.64 1.95 9.08
C ASP A 70 -2.25 2.08 8.45
N ARG A 71 -1.26 2.57 9.22
CA ARG A 71 0.12 2.65 8.76
C ARG A 71 0.75 1.28 8.52
N VAL A 72 0.54 0.31 9.42
CA VAL A 72 1.03 -1.07 9.27
C VAL A 72 0.39 -1.74 8.04
N ILE A 73 -0.91 -1.57 7.85
CA ILE A 73 -1.63 -2.11 6.69
C ILE A 73 -1.06 -1.50 5.40
N GLY A 74 -0.93 -0.18 5.34
CA GLY A 74 -0.38 0.51 4.16
C GLY A 74 1.03 0.01 3.79
N LEU A 75 1.93 -0.09 4.77
CA LEU A 75 3.30 -0.59 4.55
C LEU A 75 3.33 -2.07 4.11
N SER A 76 2.44 -2.89 4.67
CA SER A 76 2.32 -4.30 4.30
C SER A 76 1.85 -4.44 2.85
N LEU A 77 0.87 -3.64 2.44
CA LEU A 77 0.39 -3.60 1.06
C LEU A 77 1.46 -3.08 0.09
N LEU A 78 2.21 -2.03 0.44
CA LEU A 78 3.34 -1.55 -0.37
C LEU A 78 4.40 -2.64 -0.56
N THR A 79 4.70 -3.40 0.49
CA THR A 79 5.65 -4.52 0.41
C THR A 79 5.19 -5.57 -0.61
N LEU A 80 3.90 -5.93 -0.61
CA LEU A 80 3.33 -6.84 -1.61
C LEU A 80 3.47 -6.24 -3.02
N ILE A 81 3.09 -4.98 -3.20
CA ILE A 81 3.18 -4.31 -4.51
C ILE A 81 4.63 -4.30 -5.02
N TYR A 82 5.59 -3.82 -4.21
CA TYR A 82 6.99 -3.71 -4.62
C TYR A 82 7.63 -5.07 -4.88
N ARG A 83 7.27 -6.13 -4.14
CA ARG A 83 7.74 -7.49 -4.40
C ARG A 83 7.33 -8.02 -5.78
N SER A 84 6.27 -7.49 -6.37
CA SER A 84 5.80 -7.91 -7.70
C SER A 84 6.57 -7.29 -8.87
N ILE A 85 7.38 -6.26 -8.60
CA ILE A 85 8.17 -5.55 -9.60
C ILE A 85 9.50 -6.29 -9.74
N SER A 86 9.70 -6.92 -10.90
CA SER A 86 10.99 -7.55 -11.21
C SER A 86 12.10 -6.49 -11.21
N PRO A 87 13.29 -6.80 -10.66
CA PRO A 87 14.46 -5.99 -10.87
C PRO A 87 14.68 -5.82 -12.37
N LYS A 88 15.01 -4.60 -12.81
CA LYS A 88 15.44 -4.38 -14.20
C LYS A 88 16.76 -5.15 -14.38
N GLU A 89 16.86 -5.89 -15.49
CA GLU A 89 17.88 -6.89 -15.80
C GLU A 89 19.21 -6.80 -15.03
N LEU A 90 19.50 -7.90 -14.33
CA LEU A 90 20.82 -8.40 -13.92
C LEU A 90 21.85 -7.32 -13.58
N SER A 91 21.62 -6.59 -12.50
CA SER A 91 22.77 -6.40 -11.60
C SER A 91 23.16 -7.80 -11.15
N THR A 92 24.29 -8.30 -11.63
CA THR A 92 24.94 -9.57 -11.27
C THR A 92 25.31 -9.59 -9.79
N SER A 93 24.32 -9.50 -8.92
CA SER A 93 24.40 -9.52 -7.48
C SER A 93 22.98 -9.61 -6.94
N VAL A 94 22.35 -10.77 -7.09
CA VAL A 94 21.20 -11.12 -6.24
C VAL A 94 21.78 -12.06 -5.19
N PHE A 95 22.37 -11.37 -4.22
CA PHE A 95 23.26 -11.78 -3.13
C PHE A 95 22.92 -13.17 -2.58
N CYS A 96 23.93 -14.03 -2.36
CA CYS A 96 23.72 -15.43 -1.97
C CYS A 96 22.66 -15.61 -0.87
#